data_AF-A0A932UZ94-F1
#
_entry.id   AF-A0A932UZ94-F1
#
_cell.length_a   1.000
_cell.length_b   1.000
_cell.length_c   1.000
_cell.angle_alpha   90.00
_cell.angle_beta   90.00
_cell.angle_gamma   90.00
#
_symmetry.space_group_name_H-M   'P 1'
#
loop_
_entity.id
_entity.type
_entity.pdbx_description
1 polymer ?
#
loop_
_entity_poly.entity_id
_entity_poly.type
_entity_poly.pdbx_seq_one_letter_code
_entity_poly.pdbx_strand_id
1 'polypeptide(L)'
;MNLIKKTWNDIPRNPKTVREFGFILTGVLLLFPAAASGLKVFFAHQAFHYGLGWPILSLIVLFVNLFALKVMLLIYRIAMFVAHGISWVVMRLILGVFFYLVLSPVSITMQLLGKDILDQKIDPQAASYWKKKTPPPNREQYERLF
;
A
#
# COMPACT_ATOMS: atom_id res chain seq x y z
N MET A 1 -21.60 9.78 2.66
CA MET A 1 -22.20 9.22 1.43
C MET A 1 -21.60 9.74 0.11
N ASN A 2 -20.92 10.90 0.09
CA ASN A 2 -20.37 11.49 -1.15
C ASN A 2 -19.08 10.82 -1.65
N LEU A 3 -18.30 10.19 -0.76
CA LEU A 3 -16.99 9.60 -1.12
C LEU A 3 -17.12 8.39 -2.05
N ILE A 4 -18.09 7.50 -1.83
CA ILE A 4 -18.30 6.30 -2.66
C ILE A 4 -18.77 6.68 -4.07
N LYS A 5 -19.68 7.66 -4.17
CA LYS A 5 -20.14 8.18 -5.46
C LYS A 5 -19.01 8.88 -6.21
N LYS A 6 -18.16 9.62 -5.47
CA LYS A 6 -16.98 10.28 -6.02
C LYS A 6 -15.97 9.26 -6.57
N THR A 7 -15.55 8.27 -5.78
CA THR A 7 -14.61 7.23 -6.24
C THR A 7 -15.14 6.45 -7.44
N TRP A 8 -16.44 6.13 -7.45
CA TRP A 8 -17.08 5.43 -8.58
C TRP A 8 -17.09 6.24 -9.88
N ASN A 9 -17.14 7.57 -9.78
CA ASN A 9 -17.16 8.48 -10.92
C ASN A 9 -15.76 8.87 -11.39
N ASP A 10 -14.79 8.91 -10.48
CA ASP A 10 -13.40 9.30 -10.76
C ASP A 10 -12.55 8.17 -11.40
N ILE A 11 -13.07 6.93 -11.48
CA ILE A 11 -12.36 5.82 -12.15
C ILE A 11 -12.16 6.15 -13.64
N PRO A 12 -10.92 6.17 -14.15
CA PRO A 12 -10.63 6.54 -15.52
C PRO A 12 -11.26 5.54 -16.49
N ARG A 13 -12.04 6.06 -17.44
CA ARG A 13 -12.74 5.24 -18.45
C ARG A 13 -12.03 5.21 -19.80
N ASN A 14 -10.74 5.58 -19.82
CA ASN A 14 -9.96 5.63 -21.04
C ASN A 14 -9.85 4.21 -21.63
N PRO A 15 -10.26 3.98 -22.89
CA PRO A 15 -10.21 2.67 -23.52
C PRO A 15 -8.79 2.07 -23.53
N LYS A 16 -7.73 2.90 -23.58
CA LYS A 16 -6.35 2.44 -23.51
C LYS A 16 -6.03 1.80 -22.16
N THR A 17 -6.36 2.48 -21.06
CA THR A 17 -6.13 2.00 -19.68
C THR A 17 -6.90 0.70 -19.40
N VAL A 18 -8.13 0.59 -19.91
CA VAL A 18 -8.94 -0.63 -19.78
C VAL A 18 -8.29 -1.81 -20.52
N ARG A 19 -7.74 -1.58 -21.72
CA ARG A 19 -7.04 -2.62 -22.48
C ARG A 19 -5.72 -3.03 -21.82
N GLU A 20 -4.95 -2.07 -21.32
CA GLU A 20 -3.73 -2.32 -20.54
C GLU A 20 -4.03 -3.19 -19.31
N PHE A 21 -5.08 -2.86 -18.56
CA PHE A 21 -5.56 -3.69 -17.46
C PHE A 21 -5.92 -5.10 -17.93
N GLY A 22 -6.61 -5.23 -19.06
CA GLY A 22 -6.95 -6.53 -19.64
C GLY A 22 -5.75 -7.39 -19.99
N PHE A 23 -4.71 -6.80 -20.59
CA PHE A 23 -3.45 -7.50 -20.88
C PHE A 23 -2.71 -7.91 -19.60
N ILE A 24 -2.68 -7.04 -18.60
CA ILE A 24 -2.10 -7.35 -17.28
C ILE A 24 -2.86 -8.51 -16.64
N LEU A 25 -4.19 -8.47 -16.64
CA LEU A 25 -5.04 -9.52 -16.06
C LEU A 25 -4.82 -10.87 -16.76
N THR A 26 -4.78 -10.89 -18.10
CA THR A 26 -4.46 -12.09 -18.89
C THR A 26 -3.08 -12.64 -18.51
N GLY A 27 -2.07 -11.77 -18.45
CA GLY A 27 -0.70 -12.15 -18.10
C GLY A 27 -0.59 -12.72 -16.68
N VAL A 28 -1.24 -12.11 -15.70
CA VAL A 28 -1.30 -12.60 -14.33
C VAL A 28 -1.97 -13.98 -14.25
N LEU A 29 -3.12 -14.16 -14.92
CA LEU A 29 -3.85 -15.43 -14.92
C LEU A 29 -3.07 -16.58 -15.58
N LEU A 30 -2.17 -16.25 -16.51
CA LEU A 30 -1.30 -17.24 -17.16
C LEU A 30 -0.04 -17.53 -16.33
N LEU A 31 0.67 -16.48 -15.91
CA LEU A 31 2.02 -16.62 -15.34
C LEU A 31 1.98 -17.01 -13.86
N PHE A 32 1.03 -16.49 -13.09
CA PHE A 32 0.99 -16.73 -11.64
C PHE A 32 0.78 -18.21 -11.30
N PRO A 33 -0.20 -18.93 -11.89
CA PRO A 33 -0.38 -20.35 -11.60
C PRO A 33 0.76 -21.21 -12.17
N ALA A 34 1.38 -20.79 -13.28
CA ALA A 34 2.51 -21.50 -13.89
C ALA A 34 3.78 -21.37 -13.03
N ALA A 35 4.03 -20.18 -12.48
CA ALA A 35 5.09 -19.96 -11.51
C ALA A 35 4.84 -20.72 -10.21
N ALA A 36 3.60 -20.73 -9.72
CA ALA A 36 3.23 -21.46 -8.50
C ALA A 36 3.35 -22.99 -8.68
N SER A 37 2.94 -23.54 -9.82
CA SER A 37 3.15 -24.96 -10.12
C SER A 37 4.64 -25.26 -10.29
N GLY A 38 5.40 -24.41 -10.97
CA GLY A 38 6.85 -24.55 -11.13
C GLY A 38 7.62 -24.55 -9.80
N LEU A 39 7.25 -23.65 -8.88
CA LEU A 39 7.84 -23.58 -7.55
C LEU A 39 7.54 -24.84 -6.73
N LYS A 40 6.32 -25.41 -6.85
CA LYS A 40 5.97 -26.68 -6.21
C LYS A 40 6.78 -27.85 -6.76
N VAL A 41 7.08 -27.88 -8.06
CA VAL A 41 7.96 -28.91 -8.64
C VAL A 41 9.37 -28.78 -8.08
N PHE A 42 9.89 -27.55 -7.99
CA PHE A 42 11.26 -27.29 -7.53
C PHE A 42 11.45 -27.58 -6.02
N PHE A 43 10.49 -27.19 -5.17
CA PHE A 43 10.60 -27.37 -3.72
C PHE A 43 10.05 -28.72 -3.21
N ALA A 44 9.02 -29.28 -3.85
CA ALA A 44 8.30 -30.45 -3.34
C ALA A 44 8.44 -31.70 -4.22
N HIS A 45 9.21 -31.67 -5.31
CA HIS A 45 9.41 -32.79 -6.25
C HIS A 45 8.09 -33.43 -6.74
N GLN A 46 7.00 -32.67 -6.72
CA GLN A 46 5.69 -33.11 -7.22
C GLN A 46 5.61 -32.84 -8.72
N ALA A 47 4.81 -33.64 -9.44
CA ALA A 47 4.63 -33.44 -10.88
C ALA A 47 4.01 -32.07 -11.20
N PHE A 48 4.47 -31.47 -12.31
CA PHE A 48 3.98 -30.19 -12.80
C PHE A 48 2.54 -30.32 -13.28
N HIS A 49 1.58 -30.10 -12.38
CA HIS A 49 0.17 -30.07 -12.72
C HIS A 49 -0.27 -28.63 -12.93
N TYR A 50 -0.06 -28.12 -14.14
CA TYR A 50 -0.70 -26.90 -14.60
C TYR A 50 -2.08 -27.26 -15.11
N GLY A 51 -3.08 -27.21 -14.21
CA GLY A 51 -4.46 -27.54 -14.56
C GLY A 51 -4.92 -26.72 -15.77
N LEU A 52 -5.48 -27.40 -16.78
CA LEU A 52 -5.84 -26.81 -18.08
C LEU A 52 -6.83 -25.63 -17.97
N GLY A 53 -7.51 -25.47 -16.84
CA GLY A 53 -8.45 -24.38 -16.59
C GLY A 53 -7.83 -22.97 -16.58
N TRP A 54 -6.61 -22.80 -16.04
CA TRP A 54 -5.95 -21.49 -15.97
C TRP A 54 -5.58 -20.88 -17.34
N PRO A 55 -4.93 -21.62 -18.26
CA PRO A 55 -4.63 -21.09 -19.59
C PRO A 55 -5.89 -20.87 -20.43
N ILE A 56 -6.91 -21.74 -20.29
CA ILE A 56 -8.22 -21.54 -20.94
C ILE A 56 -8.87 -20.25 -20.45
N LEU A 57 -8.87 -20.01 -19.13
CA LEU A 57 -9.43 -18.79 -18.55
C LEU A 57 -8.67 -17.54 -19.01
N SER A 58 -7.34 -17.59 -19.06
CA SER A 58 -6.51 -16.49 -19.57
C SER A 58 -6.83 -16.17 -21.04
N LEU A 59 -7.02 -17.19 -21.88
CA LEU A 59 -7.40 -17.03 -23.28
C LEU A 59 -8.80 -16.42 -23.44
N ILE A 60 -9.76 -16.83 -22.61
CA ILE A 60 -11.11 -16.24 -22.58
C ILE A 60 -11.03 -14.75 -22.22
N VAL A 61 -10.27 -14.40 -21.17
CA VAL A 61 -10.10 -12.99 -20.76
C VAL A 61 -9.43 -12.16 -21.85
N LEU A 62 -8.43 -12.72 -22.54
CA LEU A 62 -7.79 -12.06 -23.68
C LEU A 62 -8.79 -11.81 -24.81
N PHE A 63 -9.60 -12.82 -25.15
CA PHE A 63 -10.63 -12.69 -26.18
C PHE A 63 -11.66 -11.61 -25.81
N VAL A 64 -12.14 -11.59 -24.57
CA VAL A 64 -13.04 -10.55 -24.06
C VAL A 64 -12.39 -9.17 -24.12
N ASN A 65 -11.10 -9.05 -23.82
CA ASN A 65 -10.37 -7.78 -23.89
C ASN A 65 -10.35 -7.21 -25.32
N LEU A 66 -10.15 -8.07 -26.32
CA LEU A 66 -10.02 -7.66 -27.72
C LEU A 66 -11.38 -7.31 -28.35
N PHE A 67 -12.40 -8.14 -28.12
CA PHE A 67 -13.68 -8.03 -28.83
C PHE A 67 -14.77 -7.31 -28.03
N ALA A 68 -14.70 -7.29 -26.70
CA ALA A 68 -15.78 -6.81 -25.84
C ALA A 68 -15.30 -5.79 -24.80
N LEU A 69 -14.82 -4.63 -25.27
CA LEU A 69 -14.29 -3.55 -24.43
C LEU A 69 -15.29 -3.05 -23.37
N LYS A 70 -16.60 -3.07 -23.67
CA LYS A 70 -17.65 -2.69 -22.72
C LYS A 70 -17.73 -3.62 -21.50
N VAL A 71 -17.55 -4.92 -21.73
CA VAL A 71 -17.54 -5.93 -20.66
C VAL A 71 -16.27 -5.77 -19.83
N MET A 72 -15.12 -5.61 -20.49
CA MET A 72 -13.86 -5.38 -19.80
C MET A 72 -13.87 -4.08 -18.97
N LEU A 73 -14.53 -3.02 -19.44
CA LEU A 73 -14.71 -1.78 -18.69
C LEU A 73 -15.48 -2.01 -17.38
N LEU A 74 -16.54 -2.83 -17.41
CA LEU A 74 -17.31 -3.15 -16.20
C LEU A 74 -16.46 -3.93 -15.19
N ILE A 75 -15.75 -4.96 -15.67
CA ILE A 75 -14.83 -5.76 -14.86
C ILE A 75 -13.75 -4.86 -14.23
N TYR A 76 -13.08 -4.04 -15.05
CA TYR A 76 -12.08 -3.07 -14.61
C TYR A 76 -12.63 -2.15 -13.51
N ARG A 77 -13.83 -1.59 -13.71
CA ARG A 77 -14.43 -0.66 -12.76
C ARG A 77 -14.75 -1.30 -11.41
N ILE A 78 -15.29 -2.52 -11.43
CA ILE A 78 -15.57 -3.30 -10.20
C ILE A 78 -14.23 -3.64 -9.51
N ALA A 79 -13.24 -4.11 -10.28
CA ALA A 79 -11.92 -4.43 -9.76
C ALA A 79 -11.25 -3.23 -9.10
N MET A 80 -11.26 -2.06 -9.73
CA MET A 80 -10.70 -0.82 -9.17
C MET A 80 -11.43 -0.39 -7.89
N PHE A 81 -12.75 -0.55 -7.84
CA PHE A 81 -13.53 -0.24 -6.64
C PHE A 81 -13.15 -1.17 -5.47
N VAL A 82 -13.04 -2.47 -5.73
CA VAL A 82 -12.60 -3.46 -4.74
C VAL A 82 -11.16 -3.18 -4.30
N ALA A 83 -10.26 -2.90 -5.24
CA ALA A 83 -8.86 -2.54 -4.96
C ALA A 83 -8.76 -1.31 -4.05
N HIS A 84 -9.62 -0.30 -4.23
CA HIS A 84 -9.69 0.84 -3.34
C HIS A 84 -10.09 0.45 -1.90
N GLY A 85 -11.12 -0.40 -1.76
CA GLY A 85 -11.55 -0.91 -0.45
C GLY A 85 -10.46 -1.71 0.25
N ILE A 86 -9.78 -2.60 -0.49
CA ILE A 86 -8.64 -3.37 0.00
C ILE A 86 -7.51 -2.43 0.43
N SER A 87 -7.15 -1.44 -0.41
CA SER A 87 -6.09 -0.48 -0.11
C SER A 87 -6.38 0.30 1.18
N TRP A 88 -7.63 0.64 1.44
CA TRP A 88 -8.01 1.34 2.67
C TRP A 88 -7.76 0.48 3.92
N VAL A 89 -8.06 -0.82 3.85
CA VAL A 89 -7.77 -1.76 4.94
C VAL A 89 -6.26 -1.94 5.09
N VAL A 90 -5.57 -2.20 3.98
CA VAL A 90 -4.12 -2.46 3.96
C VAL A 90 -3.33 -1.28 4.51
N MET A 91 -3.67 -0.04 4.14
CA MET A 91 -2.96 1.15 4.65
C MET A 91 -3.09 1.29 6.17
N ARG A 92 -4.25 0.95 6.74
CA ARG A 92 -4.46 0.97 8.20
C ARG A 92 -3.72 -0.16 8.89
N LEU A 93 -3.72 -1.34 8.29
CA LEU A 93 -2.99 -2.49 8.83
C LEU A 93 -1.48 -2.22 8.81
N ILE A 94 -0.92 -1.77 7.68
CA ILE A 94 0.50 -1.45 7.56
C ILE A 94 0.88 -0.37 8.59
N LEU A 95 0.10 0.70 8.69
CA LEU A 95 0.39 1.77 9.65
C LEU A 95 0.30 1.28 11.11
N GLY A 96 -0.72 0.48 11.43
CA GLY A 96 -0.87 -0.11 12.76
C GLY A 96 0.30 -1.03 13.10
N VAL A 97 0.65 -1.94 12.20
CA VAL A 97 1.79 -2.85 12.37
C VAL A 97 3.09 -2.06 12.51
N PHE A 98 3.33 -1.06 11.68
CA PHE A 98 4.52 -0.21 11.77
C PHE A 98 4.58 0.52 13.11
N PHE A 99 3.46 1.09 13.58
CA PHE A 99 3.42 1.77 14.86
C PHE A 99 3.77 0.81 16.01
N TYR A 100 3.14 -0.37 16.07
CA TYR A 100 3.34 -1.28 17.19
C TYR A 100 4.62 -2.11 17.13
N LEU A 101 5.14 -2.42 15.94
CA LEU A 101 6.36 -3.23 15.78
C LEU A 101 7.63 -2.41 15.59
N VAL A 102 7.52 -1.14 15.21
CA VAL A 102 8.70 -0.28 15.00
C VAL A 102 8.69 0.88 15.99
N LEU A 103 7.65 1.73 15.99
CA LEU A 103 7.66 2.94 16.81
C LEU A 103 7.51 2.64 18.31
N SER A 104 6.60 1.75 18.70
CA SER A 104 6.39 1.35 20.09
C SER A 104 7.65 0.72 20.72
N PRO A 105 8.33 -0.28 20.11
CA PRO A 105 9.54 -0.82 20.71
C PRO A 105 10.66 0.22 20.76
N VAL A 106 10.81 1.09 19.76
CA VAL A 106 11.78 2.20 19.82
C VAL A 106 11.51 3.11 21.03
N SER A 107 10.24 3.46 21.27
CA SER A 107 9.85 4.26 22.44
C SER A 107 10.13 3.52 23.75
N ILE A 108 9.79 2.23 23.83
CA ILE A 108 10.06 1.39 25.01
C ILE A 108 11.58 1.30 25.26
N THR A 109 12.39 1.09 24.23
CA THR A 109 13.86 1.06 24.36
C THR A 109 14.41 2.40 24.85
N MET A 110 13.89 3.54 24.37
CA MET A 110 14.28 4.86 24.89
C MET A 110 13.90 5.05 26.35
N GLN A 111 12.70 4.60 26.76
CA GLN A 111 12.26 4.65 28.15
C GLN A 111 13.13 3.78 29.06
N LEU A 112 13.48 2.55 28.62
CA LEU A 112 14.37 1.65 29.36
C LEU A 112 15.79 2.21 29.49
N LEU A 113 16.30 2.89 28.46
CA LEU A 113 17.58 3.59 28.51
C LEU A 113 17.53 4.89 29.34
N GLY A 114 16.37 5.25 29.89
CA GLY A 114 16.17 6.44 30.71
C GLY A 114 16.29 7.75 29.94
N LYS A 115 16.27 7.72 28.60
CA LYS A 115 16.37 8.91 27.75
C LYS A 115 15.03 9.63 27.74
N ASP A 116 14.96 10.74 28.48
CA ASP A 116 13.86 11.69 28.38
C ASP A 116 14.21 12.75 27.33
N ILE A 117 13.67 12.60 26.12
CA ILE A 117 13.97 13.53 25.00
C ILE A 117 13.10 14.78 25.07
N LEU A 118 11.94 14.69 25.73
CA LEU A 118 10.95 15.76 25.75
C LEU A 118 10.85 16.45 27.12
N ASP A 119 11.74 16.13 28.06
CA ASP A 119 11.66 16.53 29.47
C ASP A 119 10.25 16.33 30.05
N GLN A 120 9.67 15.15 29.81
CA GLN A 120 8.32 14.81 30.25
C GLN A 120 8.23 14.51 31.74
N LYS A 121 9.37 14.20 32.38
CA LYS A 121 9.41 13.96 33.82
C LYS A 121 9.10 15.26 34.59
N ILE A 122 8.03 15.22 35.37
CA ILE A 122 7.65 16.29 36.30
C ILE A 122 8.57 16.20 37.52
N ASP A 123 9.42 17.20 37.71
CA ASP A 123 10.20 17.45 38.92
C ASP A 123 9.38 18.27 39.94
N PRO A 124 8.95 17.66 41.07
CA PRO A 124 8.17 18.36 42.10
C PRO A 124 8.95 19.45 42.83
N GLN A 125 10.29 19.46 42.73
CA GLN A 125 11.17 20.43 43.38
C GLN A 125 11.56 21.58 42.43
N ALA A 126 11.16 21.51 41.15
CA ALA A 126 11.46 22.55 40.19
C ALA A 126 10.63 23.82 40.46
N ALA A 127 11.30 24.94 40.71
CA ALA A 127 10.65 26.23 40.92
C ALA A 127 9.92 26.76 39.67
N SER A 128 10.35 26.34 38.47
CA SER A 128 9.71 26.66 37.20
C SER A 128 10.21 25.75 36.07
N TYR A 129 9.31 25.31 35.18
CA TYR A 129 9.64 24.58 33.95
C TYR A 129 10.01 25.49 32.77
N TRP A 130 10.01 26.81 32.98
CA TRP A 130 10.29 27.77 31.93
C TRP A 130 11.75 27.67 31.46
N LYS A 131 11.95 27.18 30.23
CA LYS A 131 13.27 27.22 29.59
C LYS A 131 13.54 28.62 29.04
N LYS A 132 14.62 29.27 29.52
CA LYS A 132 15.04 30.58 28.97
C LYS A 132 15.28 30.45 27.48
N LYS A 133 14.55 31.26 26.70
CA LYS A 133 14.73 31.34 25.25
C LYS A 133 16.15 31.85 24.96
N THR A 134 16.86 31.19 24.06
CA THR A 134 18.12 31.71 23.55
C THR A 134 17.90 33.05 22.84
N PRO A 135 18.90 33.95 22.82
CA PRO A 135 18.81 35.21 22.10
C PRO A 135 18.39 34.95 20.65
N PRO A 136 17.58 35.84 20.05
CA PRO A 136 17.23 35.69 18.65
C PRO A 136 18.52 35.58 17.81
N PRO A 137 18.60 34.63 16.86
CA PRO A 137 19.75 34.51 15.99
C PRO A 137 19.94 35.81 15.19
N ASN A 138 21.19 36.13 14.84
CA ASN A 138 21.48 37.35 14.08
C ASN A 138 20.80 37.31 12.71
N ARG A 139 20.53 38.49 12.14
CA ARG A 139 19.91 38.64 10.80
C ARG A 139 20.59 37.76 9.74
N GLU A 140 21.91 37.68 9.77
CA GLU A 140 22.71 36.83 8.86
C GLU A 140 22.44 35.33 8.96
N GLN A 141 21.99 34.81 10.12
CA GLN A 141 21.60 33.41 10.27
C GLN A 141 20.23 33.12 9.65
N TYR A 142 19.34 34.11 9.62
CA TYR A 142 18.05 33.99 8.94
C TYR A 142 18.22 33.93 7.42
N GLU A 143 19.22 34.61 6.88
CA GLU A 143 19.52 34.64 5.45
C GLU A 143 20.10 33.31 4.92
N ARG A 144 20.58 32.41 5.80
CA ARG A 144 21.10 31.08 5.44
C ARG A 144 20.07 29.95 5.46
N LEU A 145 18.84 30.24 5.90
CA LEU A 145 17.77 29.23 6.02
C LEU A 145 16.95 29.06 4.74
N PHE A 146 17.12 29.96 3.76
CA PHE A 146 16.47 29.97 2.46
C PHE A 146 17.51 29.88 1.34
#